data_AF-A0A8D0DNZ4-F1
#
_entry.id   AF-A0A8D0DNZ4-F1
#
_cell.length_a   1.000
_cell.length_b   1.000
_cell.length_c   1.000
_cell.angle_alpha   90.00
_cell.angle_beta   90.00
_cell.angle_gamma   90.00
#
_symmetry.space_group_name_H-M   'P 1'
#
loop_
_entity.id
_entity.type
_entity.pdbx_description
1 polymer ?
#
loop_
_entity_poly.entity_id
_entity_poly.type
_entity_poly.pdbx_seq_one_letter_code
_entity_poly.pdbx_strand_id
1 'polypeptide(L)'
;MSQRQVLQVFEQYQRARTQFVQTVAELATRPQNIETLQNAGVMALLRPLLLDVVPNIQQTAALALGRLANYNDDLAEAVVKGDILPQLVYSLAEQNRFYKKAAAFVLRAVGKHSPQLAQAIVDCGALDTLVICLEDFDPGVKEAASWALGYIARHNADLSQAVVDAGAIPLLVLCIQEPEIALRRIAASALSDVSKHSPQLAQTVVDAGAIAHLAQMILNPDAKLKRQVLSALSQIAKHSVDLAEMVVEAEIFPVVLTCLKDSDEYVKKNASTLIREIARHTPELSQLIVNAGGVAAVIDCIGSCKGNVRLPGIMMLGYVAAHSENLAMAVIISKGVPQLAVCLAEEPEDHIKAAAAWSLGQIGRHTPEHARAVAVANVLPLLLSLYMASDSSEDLQVKVLPHDSKARRLFVTSGGLKKVQEIKAEPGSLLQEYINTINNCYPEEIVRYYSPGYSEALLERVENYQPVL
;
A
#
# COMPACT_ATOMS: atom_id res chain seq x y z
N MET A 1 -29.02 58.74 -22.21
CA MET A 1 -28.85 57.31 -22.55
C MET A 1 -30.19 56.62 -22.42
N SER A 2 -30.57 55.76 -23.35
CA SER A 2 -31.81 54.98 -23.20
C SER A 2 -31.60 53.87 -22.16
N GLN A 3 -32.67 53.45 -21.46
CA GLN A 3 -32.64 52.34 -20.51
C GLN A 3 -31.96 51.08 -21.10
N ARG A 4 -32.17 50.85 -22.40
CA ARG A 4 -31.55 49.77 -23.17
C ARG A 4 -30.02 49.88 -23.25
N GLN A 5 -29.47 51.08 -23.44
CA GLN A 5 -28.02 51.31 -23.48
C GLN A 5 -27.37 51.01 -22.13
N VAL A 6 -28.02 51.38 -21.02
CA VAL A 6 -27.52 51.08 -19.67
C VAL A 6 -27.48 49.58 -19.43
N LEU A 7 -28.58 48.85 -19.71
CA LEU A 7 -28.65 47.39 -19.55
C LEU A 7 -27.59 46.67 -20.40
N GLN A 8 -27.34 47.15 -21.62
CA GLN A 8 -26.35 46.56 -22.52
C GLN A 8 -24.91 46.59 -21.95
N VAL A 9 -24.55 47.63 -21.18
CA VAL A 9 -23.23 47.71 -20.52
C VAL A 9 -23.07 46.62 -19.46
N PHE A 10 -24.10 46.39 -18.64
CA PHE A 10 -24.08 45.34 -17.61
C PHE A 10 -24.05 43.94 -18.22
N GLU A 11 -24.84 43.70 -19.28
CA GLU A 11 -24.82 42.43 -20.01
C GLU A 11 -23.45 42.14 -20.63
N GLN A 12 -22.82 43.15 -21.23
CA GLN A 12 -21.48 43.00 -21.81
C GLN A 12 -20.44 42.66 -20.74
N TYR A 13 -20.49 43.32 -19.58
CA TYR A 13 -19.59 43.01 -18.48
C TYR A 13 -19.81 41.59 -17.93
N GLN A 14 -21.06 41.16 -17.76
CA GLN A 14 -21.37 39.79 -17.34
C GLN A 14 -20.88 38.73 -18.36
N ARG A 15 -21.07 38.98 -19.66
CA ARG A 15 -20.57 38.10 -20.73
C ARG A 15 -19.06 38.00 -20.70
N ALA A 16 -18.36 39.12 -20.55
CA ALA A 16 -16.90 39.15 -20.47
C ALA A 16 -16.37 38.32 -19.30
N ARG A 17 -16.97 38.47 -18.10
CA ARG A 17 -16.58 37.67 -16.92
C ARG A 17 -16.86 36.19 -17.13
N THR A 18 -18.01 35.84 -17.71
CA THR A 18 -18.37 34.45 -18.03
C THR A 18 -17.39 33.82 -19.00
N GLN A 19 -17.07 34.51 -20.10
CA GLN A 19 -16.12 34.06 -21.10
C GLN A 19 -14.73 33.90 -20.48
N PHE A 20 -14.30 34.87 -19.67
CA PHE A 20 -13.01 34.81 -18.99
C PHE A 20 -12.86 33.56 -18.13
N VAL A 21 -13.79 33.29 -17.21
CA VAL A 21 -13.67 32.11 -16.32
C VAL A 21 -13.73 30.79 -17.10
N GLN A 22 -14.55 30.71 -18.15
CA GLN A 22 -14.65 29.52 -19.00
C GLN A 22 -13.35 29.25 -19.74
N THR A 23 -12.80 30.26 -20.42
CA THR A 23 -11.54 30.15 -21.16
C THR A 23 -10.39 29.82 -20.22
N VAL A 24 -10.29 30.49 -19.08
CA VAL A 24 -9.24 30.20 -18.08
C VAL A 24 -9.37 28.78 -17.54
N ALA A 25 -10.58 28.33 -17.19
CA ALA A 25 -10.79 26.97 -16.71
C ALA A 25 -10.36 25.94 -17.77
N GLU A 26 -10.70 26.15 -19.04
CA GLU A 26 -10.30 25.28 -20.14
C GLU A 26 -8.79 25.28 -20.35
N LEU A 27 -8.16 26.46 -20.39
CA LEU A 27 -6.71 26.57 -20.55
C LEU A 27 -5.96 25.87 -19.40
N ALA A 28 -6.47 25.95 -18.17
CA ALA A 28 -5.90 25.29 -17.00
C ALA A 28 -6.00 23.76 -17.03
N THR A 29 -6.67 23.15 -18.02
CA THR A 29 -6.63 21.68 -18.21
C THR A 29 -5.33 21.20 -18.83
N ARG A 30 -4.57 22.09 -19.49
CA ARG A 30 -3.35 21.73 -20.23
C ARG A 30 -2.11 22.19 -19.45
N PRO A 31 -1.21 21.26 -19.05
CA PRO A 31 0.03 21.57 -18.33
C PRO A 31 0.86 22.72 -18.93
N GLN A 32 1.00 22.74 -20.25
CA GLN A 32 1.77 23.74 -20.99
C GLN A 32 1.27 25.19 -20.85
N ASN A 33 0.02 25.38 -20.42
CA ASN A 33 -0.55 26.72 -20.24
C ASN A 33 -0.38 27.25 -18.82
N ILE A 34 -0.03 26.39 -17.86
CA ILE A 34 -0.12 26.71 -16.43
C ILE A 34 0.86 27.83 -16.05
N GLU A 35 2.10 27.74 -16.50
CA GLU A 35 3.12 28.77 -16.27
C GLU A 35 2.71 30.12 -16.86
N THR A 36 2.18 30.12 -18.09
CA THR A 36 1.68 31.34 -18.74
C THR A 36 0.50 31.96 -17.97
N LEU A 37 -0.44 31.14 -17.50
CA LEU A 37 -1.57 31.60 -16.70
C LEU A 37 -1.09 32.19 -15.35
N GLN A 38 -0.12 31.54 -14.71
CA GLN A 38 0.48 32.03 -13.47
C GLN A 38 1.17 33.38 -13.67
N ASN A 39 2.01 33.50 -14.70
CA ASN A 39 2.70 34.74 -15.05
C ASN A 39 1.73 35.88 -15.41
N ALA A 40 0.54 35.55 -15.93
CA ALA A 40 -0.53 36.50 -16.19
C ALA A 40 -1.31 36.93 -14.92
N GLY A 41 -0.94 36.43 -13.74
CA GLY A 41 -1.60 36.79 -12.48
C GLY A 41 -3.01 36.21 -12.32
N VAL A 42 -3.29 35.07 -12.95
CA VAL A 42 -4.65 34.48 -13.03
C VAL A 42 -5.33 34.29 -11.67
N MET A 43 -4.57 33.97 -10.62
CA MET A 43 -5.11 33.75 -9.26
C MET A 43 -5.78 35.02 -8.70
N ALA A 44 -5.13 36.17 -8.86
CA ALA A 44 -5.65 37.46 -8.41
C ALA A 44 -6.90 37.89 -9.20
N LEU A 45 -7.02 37.46 -10.46
CA LEU A 45 -8.18 37.72 -11.30
C LEU A 45 -9.36 36.78 -11.01
N LEU A 46 -9.09 35.54 -10.61
CA LEU A 46 -10.12 34.55 -10.27
C LEU A 46 -10.69 34.75 -8.86
N ARG A 47 -9.89 35.20 -7.89
CA ARG A 47 -10.32 35.38 -6.50
C ARG A 47 -11.59 36.24 -6.34
N PRO A 48 -11.71 37.44 -6.95
CA PRO A 48 -12.92 38.25 -6.84
C PRO A 48 -14.16 37.57 -7.44
N LEU A 49 -13.96 36.73 -8.47
CA LEU A 49 -15.04 36.06 -9.20
C LEU A 49 -15.68 34.92 -8.40
N LEU A 50 -15.07 34.50 -7.29
CA LEU A 50 -15.71 33.58 -6.34
C LEU A 50 -16.90 34.21 -5.61
N LEU A 51 -16.95 35.54 -5.49
CA LEU A 51 -18.07 36.29 -4.91
C LEU A 51 -18.95 36.95 -5.98
N ASP A 52 -18.87 36.49 -7.23
CA ASP A 52 -19.71 37.01 -8.30
C ASP A 52 -21.20 36.76 -8.02
N VAL A 53 -22.05 37.70 -8.40
CA VAL A 53 -23.51 37.55 -8.27
C VAL A 53 -24.08 36.46 -9.17
N VAL A 54 -23.34 36.02 -10.19
CA VAL A 54 -23.74 34.96 -11.11
C VAL A 54 -23.17 33.61 -10.65
N PRO A 55 -24.01 32.63 -10.25
CA PRO A 55 -23.53 31.35 -9.73
C PRO A 55 -22.66 30.56 -10.71
N ASN A 56 -22.95 30.66 -12.01
CA ASN A 56 -22.15 30.01 -13.05
C ASN A 56 -20.72 30.60 -13.14
N ILE A 57 -20.54 31.88 -12.83
CA ILE A 57 -19.21 32.50 -12.80
C ILE A 57 -18.45 32.01 -11.57
N GLN A 58 -19.10 32.01 -10.40
CA GLN A 58 -18.53 31.53 -9.14
C GLN A 58 -18.03 30.08 -9.25
N GLN A 59 -18.88 29.17 -9.74
CA GLN A 59 -18.50 27.75 -9.86
C GLN A 59 -17.35 27.54 -10.85
N THR A 60 -17.32 28.30 -11.96
CA THR A 60 -16.29 28.14 -13.00
C THR A 60 -14.97 28.74 -12.54
N ALA A 61 -15.01 29.84 -11.79
CA ALA A 61 -13.83 30.40 -11.13
C ALA A 61 -13.23 29.41 -10.12
N ALA A 62 -14.06 28.81 -9.25
CA ALA A 62 -13.60 27.77 -8.32
C ALA A 62 -13.01 26.55 -9.05
N LEU A 63 -13.65 26.10 -10.14
CA LEU A 63 -13.13 25.00 -10.96
C LEU A 63 -11.77 25.33 -11.59
N ALA A 64 -11.58 26.55 -12.09
CA ALA A 64 -10.30 27.01 -12.63
C ALA A 64 -9.21 27.00 -11.55
N LEU A 65 -9.51 27.53 -10.36
CA LEU A 65 -8.60 27.54 -9.22
C LEU A 65 -8.22 26.11 -8.80
N GLY A 66 -9.19 25.19 -8.75
CA GLY A 66 -8.94 23.80 -8.40
C GLY A 66 -8.06 23.08 -9.44
N ARG A 67 -8.20 23.42 -10.73
CA ARG A 67 -7.34 22.87 -11.80
C ARG A 67 -5.90 23.37 -11.66
N LEU A 68 -5.72 24.66 -11.39
CA LEU A 68 -4.40 25.25 -11.15
C LEU A 68 -3.75 24.64 -9.90
N ALA A 69 -4.47 24.61 -8.77
CA ALA A 69 -3.98 24.02 -7.52
C ALA A 69 -3.63 22.54 -7.67
N ASN A 70 -4.37 21.76 -8.45
CA ASN A 70 -4.09 20.32 -8.60
C ASN A 70 -2.79 20.03 -9.38
N TYR A 71 -2.23 21.03 -10.08
CA TYR A 71 -1.06 20.86 -10.95
C TYR A 71 0.24 20.70 -10.16
N ASN A 72 0.53 21.62 -9.23
CA ASN A 72 1.74 21.57 -8.41
C ASN A 72 1.51 22.20 -7.02
N ASP A 73 2.46 21.98 -6.12
CA ASP A 73 2.44 22.47 -4.75
C ASP A 73 2.47 24.00 -4.68
N ASP A 74 3.27 24.66 -5.54
CA ASP A 74 3.39 26.13 -5.57
C ASP A 74 2.04 26.84 -5.84
N LEU A 75 1.23 26.31 -6.77
CA LEU A 75 -0.08 26.86 -7.09
C LEU A 75 -1.11 26.57 -6.00
N ALA A 76 -0.99 25.42 -5.33
CA ALA A 76 -1.82 25.14 -4.16
C ALA A 76 -1.45 26.07 -2.99
N GLU A 77 -0.16 26.35 -2.80
CA GLU A 77 0.32 27.33 -1.81
C GLU A 77 -0.14 28.75 -2.17
N ALA A 78 -0.15 29.13 -3.46
CA ALA A 78 -0.69 30.40 -3.91
C ALA A 78 -2.20 30.54 -3.62
N VAL A 79 -2.97 29.44 -3.69
CA VAL A 79 -4.39 29.44 -3.28
C VAL A 79 -4.52 29.72 -1.78
N VAL A 80 -3.67 29.11 -0.95
CA VAL A 80 -3.67 29.34 0.51
C VAL A 80 -3.25 30.78 0.85
N LYS A 81 -2.09 31.24 0.35
CA LYS A 81 -1.57 32.60 0.56
C LYS A 81 -2.50 33.69 0.02
N GLY A 82 -3.34 33.35 -0.96
CA GLY A 82 -4.33 34.25 -1.53
C GLY A 82 -5.63 34.36 -0.74
N ASP A 83 -5.73 33.79 0.47
CA ASP A 83 -6.97 33.70 1.29
C ASP A 83 -8.19 33.17 0.51
N ILE A 84 -7.94 32.26 -0.43
CA ILE A 84 -9.01 31.70 -1.26
C ILE A 84 -9.82 30.68 -0.46
N LEU A 85 -9.17 29.90 0.42
CA LEU A 85 -9.86 28.84 1.19
C LEU A 85 -10.95 29.40 2.11
N PRO A 86 -10.70 30.40 2.98
CA PRO A 86 -11.75 30.94 3.84
C PRO A 86 -12.94 31.49 3.04
N GLN A 87 -12.67 32.12 1.89
CA GLN A 87 -13.69 32.68 1.01
C GLN A 87 -14.57 31.58 0.38
N LEU A 88 -13.98 30.43 0.01
CA LEU A 88 -14.70 29.27 -0.47
C LEU A 88 -15.57 28.66 0.64
N VAL A 89 -14.99 28.46 1.83
CA VAL A 89 -15.67 27.83 2.98
C VAL A 89 -16.87 28.66 3.44
N TYR A 90 -16.72 29.98 3.57
CA TYR A 90 -17.79 30.88 4.02
C TYR A 90 -19.09 30.73 3.21
N SER A 91 -18.98 30.47 1.91
CA SER A 91 -20.15 30.40 1.03
C SER A 91 -20.65 28.97 0.84
N LEU A 92 -19.95 27.92 1.28
CA LEU A 92 -20.15 26.58 0.73
C LEU A 92 -21.45 25.91 1.20
N ALA A 93 -21.90 26.14 2.44
CA ALA A 93 -23.08 25.48 3.01
C ALA A 93 -24.39 25.88 2.31
N GLU A 94 -24.57 27.16 1.99
CA GLU A 94 -25.82 27.72 1.45
C GLU A 94 -25.91 27.72 -0.09
N GLN A 95 -24.86 27.25 -0.77
CA GLN A 95 -24.76 27.34 -2.22
C GLN A 95 -25.34 26.12 -2.94
N ASN A 96 -25.51 26.27 -4.26
CA ASN A 96 -26.00 25.19 -5.11
C ASN A 96 -25.00 24.02 -5.23
N ARG A 97 -25.50 22.86 -5.64
CA ARG A 97 -24.71 21.63 -5.82
C ARG A 97 -23.46 21.78 -6.68
N PHE A 98 -23.47 22.66 -7.68
CA PHE A 98 -22.34 22.81 -8.60
C PHE A 98 -21.20 23.59 -7.96
N TYR A 99 -21.54 24.64 -7.20
CA TYR A 99 -20.56 25.37 -6.41
C TYR A 99 -19.97 24.48 -5.31
N LYS A 100 -20.80 23.73 -4.57
CA LYS A 100 -20.33 22.76 -3.56
C LYS A 100 -19.30 21.79 -4.13
N LYS A 101 -19.58 21.19 -5.30
CA LYS A 101 -18.64 20.32 -6.02
C LYS A 101 -17.34 21.04 -6.39
N ALA A 102 -17.45 22.26 -6.93
CA ALA A 102 -16.28 23.03 -7.36
C ALA A 102 -15.39 23.44 -6.17
N ALA A 103 -16.00 23.89 -5.07
CA ALA A 103 -15.29 24.28 -3.86
C ALA A 103 -14.63 23.06 -3.18
N ALA A 104 -15.35 21.93 -3.03
CA ALA A 104 -14.76 20.69 -2.56
C ALA A 104 -13.61 20.20 -3.46
N PHE A 105 -13.69 20.43 -4.77
CA PHE A 105 -12.58 20.15 -5.69
C PHE A 105 -11.35 21.03 -5.41
N VAL A 106 -11.50 22.32 -5.10
CA VAL A 106 -10.37 23.17 -4.70
C VAL A 106 -9.73 22.65 -3.41
N LEU A 107 -10.54 22.37 -2.39
CA LEU A 107 -10.06 21.84 -1.10
C LEU A 107 -9.30 20.53 -1.33
N ARG A 108 -9.86 19.61 -2.11
CA ARG A 108 -9.18 18.38 -2.53
C ARG A 108 -7.86 18.67 -3.25
N ALA A 109 -7.85 19.59 -4.21
CA ALA A 109 -6.68 19.90 -5.02
C ALA A 109 -5.53 20.45 -4.17
N VAL A 110 -5.85 21.29 -3.18
CA VAL A 110 -4.87 21.85 -2.24
C VAL A 110 -4.38 20.78 -1.26
N GLY A 111 -5.32 20.06 -0.63
CA GLY A 111 -5.00 19.04 0.39
C GLY A 111 -4.25 17.84 -0.16
N LYS A 112 -4.17 17.66 -1.48
CA LYS A 112 -3.40 16.60 -2.11
C LYS A 112 -1.90 16.74 -1.84
N HIS A 113 -1.30 17.93 -1.86
CA HIS A 113 0.16 18.00 -2.06
C HIS A 113 1.00 17.79 -0.81
N SER A 114 0.62 18.39 0.32
CA SER A 114 1.43 18.36 1.53
C SER A 114 0.59 18.40 2.81
N PRO A 115 1.12 17.92 3.95
CA PRO A 115 0.44 18.04 5.25
C PRO A 115 0.20 19.50 5.65
N GLN A 116 1.07 20.44 5.28
CA GLN A 116 0.90 21.87 5.59
C GLN A 116 -0.31 22.46 4.86
N LEU A 117 -0.51 22.11 3.59
CA LEU A 117 -1.68 22.54 2.83
C LEU A 117 -2.97 21.87 3.29
N ALA A 118 -2.90 20.60 3.68
CA ALA A 118 -4.02 19.92 4.33
C ALA A 118 -4.37 20.57 5.67
N GLN A 119 -3.37 20.97 6.47
CA GLN A 119 -3.60 21.71 7.72
C GLN A 119 -4.25 23.07 7.46
N ALA A 120 -3.83 23.82 6.43
CA ALA A 120 -4.48 25.08 6.06
C ALA A 120 -5.97 24.92 5.71
N ILE A 121 -6.36 23.77 5.16
CA ILE A 121 -7.78 23.44 4.92
C ILE A 121 -8.52 23.21 6.25
N VAL A 122 -7.89 22.53 7.20
CA VAL A 122 -8.46 22.35 8.55
C VAL A 122 -8.60 23.69 9.25
N ASP A 123 -7.56 24.51 9.23
CA ASP A 123 -7.49 25.81 9.93
C ASP A 123 -8.51 26.82 9.41
N CYS A 124 -8.95 26.70 8.15
CA CYS A 124 -10.01 27.55 7.60
C CYS A 124 -11.44 27.07 7.88
N GLY A 125 -11.62 26.01 8.68
CA GLY A 125 -12.94 25.49 9.07
C GLY A 125 -13.63 24.66 7.98
N ALA A 126 -12.89 24.13 7.02
CA ALA A 126 -13.49 23.42 5.89
C ALA A 126 -14.11 22.07 6.27
N LEU A 127 -13.67 21.44 7.37
CA LEU A 127 -14.11 20.10 7.76
C LEU A 127 -15.61 20.04 8.04
N ASP A 128 -16.13 20.94 8.89
CA ASP A 128 -17.57 20.99 9.22
C ASP A 128 -18.43 21.13 7.96
N THR A 129 -17.94 21.94 7.02
CA THR A 129 -18.63 22.20 5.77
C THR A 129 -18.59 20.99 4.81
N LEU A 130 -17.46 20.28 4.76
CA LEU A 130 -17.34 19.03 4.00
C LEU A 130 -18.23 17.94 4.58
N VAL A 131 -18.37 17.88 5.90
CA VAL A 131 -19.28 16.97 6.61
C VAL A 131 -20.74 17.26 6.24
N ILE A 132 -21.16 18.53 6.26
CA ILE A 132 -22.50 18.94 5.76
C ILE A 132 -22.71 18.51 4.30
N CYS A 133 -21.67 18.55 3.46
CA CYS A 133 -21.76 18.09 2.07
C CYS A 133 -21.91 16.57 1.93
N LEU A 134 -21.53 15.76 2.93
CA LEU A 134 -21.81 14.32 2.92
C LEU A 134 -23.30 14.02 3.17
N GLU A 135 -24.04 14.95 3.78
CA GLU A 135 -25.49 14.85 4.01
C GLU A 135 -26.32 15.33 2.81
N ASP A 136 -25.70 15.91 1.79
CA ASP A 136 -26.38 16.48 0.62
C ASP A 136 -27.08 15.40 -0.22
N PHE A 137 -28.24 15.70 -0.82
CA PHE A 137 -28.96 14.73 -1.64
C PHE A 137 -28.27 14.39 -2.97
N ASP A 138 -27.35 15.23 -3.46
CA ASP A 138 -26.64 14.98 -4.71
C ASP A 138 -25.39 14.09 -4.48
N PRO A 139 -25.33 12.87 -5.05
CA PRO A 139 -24.20 11.95 -4.84
C PRO A 139 -22.86 12.52 -5.29
N GLY A 140 -22.85 13.42 -6.27
CA GLY A 140 -21.61 14.05 -6.73
C GLY A 140 -21.06 15.08 -5.73
N VAL A 141 -21.92 15.68 -4.89
CA VAL A 141 -21.48 16.54 -3.79
C VAL A 141 -20.84 15.68 -2.71
N LYS A 142 -21.50 14.58 -2.32
CA LYS A 142 -20.95 13.59 -1.39
C LYS A 142 -19.61 13.03 -1.87
N GLU A 143 -19.49 12.74 -3.18
CA GLU A 143 -18.26 12.22 -3.78
C GLU A 143 -17.13 13.23 -3.67
N ALA A 144 -17.38 14.49 -4.04
CA ALA A 144 -16.38 15.55 -3.97
C ALA A 144 -15.92 15.79 -2.52
N ALA A 145 -16.85 15.79 -1.57
CA ALA A 145 -16.56 15.96 -0.15
C ALA A 145 -15.76 14.78 0.43
N SER A 146 -16.19 13.54 0.14
CA SER A 146 -15.49 12.32 0.56
C SER A 146 -14.04 12.31 0.07
N TRP A 147 -13.81 12.78 -1.16
CA TRP A 147 -12.47 12.84 -1.73
C TRP A 147 -11.60 13.90 -1.06
N ALA A 148 -12.15 15.08 -0.77
CA ALA A 148 -11.43 16.12 -0.04
C ALA A 148 -11.03 15.63 1.36
N LEU A 149 -11.95 15.01 2.09
CA LEU A 149 -11.71 14.44 3.42
C LEU A 149 -10.62 13.36 3.40
N GLY A 150 -10.67 12.44 2.42
CA GLY A 150 -9.63 11.42 2.26
C GLY A 150 -8.23 12.02 2.02
N TYR A 151 -8.12 13.07 1.19
CA TYR A 151 -6.84 13.75 0.96
C TYR A 151 -6.34 14.59 2.13
N ILE A 152 -7.21 15.02 3.03
CA ILE A 152 -6.78 15.62 4.31
C ILE A 152 -6.24 14.50 5.21
N ALA A 153 -7.04 13.45 5.42
CA ALA A 153 -6.72 12.37 6.35
C ALA A 153 -5.43 11.62 5.99
N ARG A 154 -5.10 11.47 4.71
CA ARG A 154 -4.04 10.58 4.23
C ARG A 154 -2.62 10.91 4.68
N HIS A 155 -2.37 12.11 5.19
CA HIS A 155 -1.01 12.61 5.39
C HIS A 155 -0.41 12.17 6.72
N ASN A 156 -1.15 12.34 7.83
CA ASN A 156 -0.68 12.00 9.17
C ASN A 156 -1.84 11.73 10.13
N ALA A 157 -1.51 11.23 11.32
CA ALA A 157 -2.49 10.86 12.34
C ALA A 157 -3.30 12.07 12.84
N ASP A 158 -2.69 13.25 12.98
CA ASP A 158 -3.37 14.45 13.50
C ASP A 158 -4.45 14.96 12.53
N LEU A 159 -4.15 15.03 11.24
CA LEU A 159 -5.11 15.40 10.20
C LEU A 159 -6.21 14.34 10.04
N SER A 160 -5.86 13.07 10.16
CA SER A 160 -6.84 11.99 10.19
C SER A 160 -7.75 12.09 11.42
N GLN A 161 -7.20 12.42 12.58
CA GLN A 161 -7.97 12.63 13.81
C GLN A 161 -8.90 13.84 13.66
N ALA A 162 -8.45 14.93 13.05
CA ALA A 162 -9.32 16.08 12.78
C ALA A 162 -10.53 15.71 11.90
N VAL A 163 -10.34 14.87 10.89
CA VAL A 163 -11.45 14.34 10.06
C VAL A 163 -12.41 13.46 10.88
N VAL A 164 -11.89 12.67 11.82
CA VAL A 164 -12.69 11.87 12.75
C VAL A 164 -13.49 12.76 13.70
N ASP A 165 -12.84 13.75 14.32
CA ASP A 165 -13.44 14.67 15.29
C ASP A 165 -14.54 15.53 14.67
N ALA A 166 -14.42 15.84 13.37
CA ALA A 166 -15.47 16.51 12.61
C ALA A 166 -16.72 15.64 12.36
N GLY A 167 -16.70 14.35 12.71
CA GLY A 167 -17.85 13.44 12.55
C GLY A 167 -18.01 12.87 11.14
N ALA A 168 -16.96 12.85 10.32
CA ALA A 168 -17.04 12.39 8.93
C ALA A 168 -17.27 10.87 8.79
N ILE A 169 -16.79 10.06 9.74
CA ILE A 169 -16.70 8.59 9.57
C ILE A 169 -18.07 7.92 9.38
N PRO A 170 -19.10 8.16 10.23
CA PRO A 170 -20.41 7.55 10.01
C PRO A 170 -21.02 7.91 8.65
N LEU A 171 -20.83 9.16 8.20
CA LEU A 171 -21.35 9.62 6.91
C LEU A 171 -20.60 8.98 5.73
N LEU A 172 -19.28 8.77 5.85
CA LEU A 172 -18.51 8.01 4.85
C LEU A 172 -18.98 6.56 4.77
N VAL A 173 -19.34 5.93 5.89
CA VAL A 173 -19.93 4.58 5.92
C VAL A 173 -21.30 4.56 5.23
N LEU A 174 -22.13 5.59 5.41
CA LEU A 174 -23.38 5.73 4.66
C LEU A 174 -23.13 5.90 3.15
N CYS A 175 -22.11 6.67 2.76
CA CYS A 175 -21.74 6.87 1.35
C CYS A 175 -21.33 5.57 0.64
N ILE A 176 -20.80 4.57 1.36
CA ILE A 176 -20.48 3.25 0.78
C ILE A 176 -21.74 2.45 0.41
N GLN A 177 -22.86 2.75 1.05
CA GLN A 177 -24.13 2.04 0.84
C GLN A 177 -24.94 2.61 -0.32
N GLU A 178 -24.69 3.87 -0.70
CA GLU A 178 -25.34 4.57 -1.82
C GLU A 178 -25.16 3.85 -3.16
N PRO A 179 -26.09 3.93 -4.13
CA PRO A 179 -26.02 3.15 -5.37
C PRO A 179 -24.87 3.56 -6.31
N GLU A 180 -24.32 4.77 -6.19
CA GLU A 180 -23.30 5.29 -7.09
C GLU A 180 -21.91 4.67 -6.83
N ILE A 181 -21.46 3.82 -7.76
CA ILE A 181 -20.14 3.17 -7.70
C ILE A 181 -18.99 4.18 -7.54
N ALA A 182 -19.09 5.36 -8.16
CA ALA A 182 -18.07 6.40 -8.02
C ALA A 182 -17.96 6.89 -6.57
N LEU A 183 -19.10 7.16 -5.91
CA LEU A 183 -19.15 7.54 -4.50
C LEU A 183 -18.62 6.42 -3.60
N ARG A 184 -19.03 5.16 -3.83
CA ARG A 184 -18.54 4.01 -3.04
C ARG A 184 -17.02 3.89 -3.07
N ARG A 185 -16.42 4.04 -4.26
CA ARG A 185 -14.95 3.96 -4.44
C ARG A 185 -14.25 5.02 -3.62
N ILE A 186 -14.73 6.26 -3.68
CA ILE A 186 -14.11 7.38 -2.99
C ILE A 186 -14.31 7.28 -1.48
N ALA A 187 -15.50 6.90 -1.02
CA ALA A 187 -15.78 6.71 0.39
C ALA A 187 -14.92 5.58 0.99
N ALA A 188 -14.79 4.44 0.30
CA ALA A 188 -13.89 3.36 0.71
C ALA A 188 -12.42 3.80 0.73
N SER A 189 -11.97 4.61 -0.25
CA SER A 189 -10.63 5.19 -0.26
C SER A 189 -10.41 6.11 0.94
N ALA A 190 -11.38 6.97 1.27
CA ALA A 190 -11.29 7.89 2.40
C ALA A 190 -11.22 7.13 3.74
N LEU A 191 -12.03 6.08 3.93
CA LEU A 191 -11.93 5.22 5.11
C LEU A 191 -10.57 4.50 5.19
N SER A 192 -10.01 4.09 4.04
CA SER A 192 -8.66 3.51 3.97
C SER A 192 -7.59 4.52 4.39
N ASP A 193 -7.71 5.78 3.94
CA ASP A 193 -6.79 6.86 4.29
C ASP A 193 -6.86 7.24 5.77
N VAL A 194 -8.03 7.19 6.39
CA VAL A 194 -8.17 7.37 7.86
C VAL A 194 -7.55 6.19 8.61
N SER A 195 -7.88 4.96 8.19
CA SER A 195 -7.54 3.76 8.95
C SER A 195 -6.03 3.46 8.99
N LYS A 196 -5.20 4.00 8.09
CA LYS A 196 -3.80 3.56 7.95
C LYS A 196 -2.83 4.08 9.04
N HIS A 197 -3.25 5.08 9.82
CA HIS A 197 -2.36 5.87 10.67
C HIS A 197 -2.17 5.34 12.09
N SER A 198 -3.23 4.86 12.75
CA SER A 198 -3.15 4.34 14.12
C SER A 198 -4.24 3.28 14.41
N PRO A 199 -4.04 2.40 15.41
CA PRO A 199 -5.09 1.48 15.85
C PRO A 199 -6.36 2.19 16.32
N GLN A 200 -6.25 3.36 16.96
CA GLN A 200 -7.43 4.10 17.44
C GLN A 200 -8.27 4.61 16.28
N LEU A 201 -7.64 5.15 15.23
CA LEU A 201 -8.33 5.64 14.04
C LEU A 201 -8.99 4.49 13.26
N ALA A 202 -8.30 3.36 13.14
CA ALA A 202 -8.88 2.14 12.57
C ALA A 202 -10.08 1.65 13.41
N GLN A 203 -9.95 1.65 14.73
CA GLN A 203 -11.05 1.26 15.63
C GLN A 203 -12.27 2.17 15.45
N THR A 204 -12.10 3.49 15.33
CA THR A 204 -13.24 4.39 15.06
C THR A 204 -13.97 4.07 13.74
N VAL A 205 -13.22 3.68 12.69
CA VAL A 205 -13.82 3.21 11.43
C VAL A 205 -14.59 1.91 11.62
N VAL A 206 -14.08 1.00 12.44
CA VAL A 206 -14.76 -0.26 12.78
C VAL A 206 -16.01 -0.03 13.62
N ASP A 207 -15.94 0.81 14.65
CA ASP A 207 -17.05 1.17 15.54
C ASP A 207 -18.21 1.82 14.77
N ALA A 208 -17.91 2.50 13.66
CA ALA A 208 -18.91 3.04 12.73
C ALA A 208 -19.57 1.97 11.83
N GLY A 209 -19.22 0.69 11.97
CA GLY A 209 -19.80 -0.43 11.21
C GLY A 209 -19.22 -0.63 9.81
N ALA A 210 -18.04 -0.06 9.51
CA ALA A 210 -17.49 -0.07 8.15
C ALA A 210 -17.17 -1.49 7.60
N ILE A 211 -16.70 -2.42 8.45
CA ILE A 211 -16.24 -3.75 8.00
C ILE A 211 -17.34 -4.51 7.27
N ALA A 212 -18.55 -4.58 7.83
CA ALA A 212 -19.64 -5.35 7.25
C ALA A 212 -20.01 -4.85 5.85
N HIS A 213 -20.09 -3.53 5.67
CA HIS A 213 -20.38 -2.91 4.37
C HIS A 213 -19.22 -3.08 3.39
N LEU A 214 -17.98 -2.90 3.84
CA LEU A 214 -16.78 -3.11 3.00
C LEU A 214 -16.71 -4.57 2.51
N ALA A 215 -16.88 -5.56 3.39
CA ALA A 215 -16.86 -6.97 3.03
C ALA A 215 -17.89 -7.31 1.94
N GLN A 216 -19.12 -6.78 2.05
CA GLN A 216 -20.16 -6.94 1.03
C GLN A 216 -19.76 -6.31 -0.32
N MET A 217 -19.02 -5.20 -0.32
CA MET A 217 -18.62 -4.53 -1.56
C MET A 217 -17.56 -5.29 -2.37
N ILE A 218 -16.84 -6.26 -1.78
CA ILE A 218 -15.87 -7.09 -2.51
C ILE A 218 -16.58 -7.93 -3.59
N LEU A 219 -17.84 -8.30 -3.38
CA LEU A 219 -18.65 -9.07 -4.33
C LEU A 219 -19.01 -8.28 -5.60
N ASN A 220 -18.80 -6.96 -5.61
CA ASN A 220 -19.09 -6.13 -6.77
C ASN A 220 -18.12 -6.45 -7.93
N PRO A 221 -18.61 -6.55 -9.18
CA PRO A 221 -17.74 -6.82 -10.33
C PRO A 221 -16.73 -5.69 -10.61
N ASP A 222 -16.98 -4.48 -10.11
CA ASP A 222 -16.12 -3.33 -10.36
C ASP A 222 -14.72 -3.46 -9.73
N ALA A 223 -13.71 -3.62 -10.59
CA ALA A 223 -12.34 -3.80 -10.14
C ALA A 223 -11.80 -2.60 -9.35
N LYS A 224 -12.16 -1.36 -9.73
CA LYS A 224 -11.71 -0.16 -9.02
C LYS A 224 -12.28 -0.08 -7.60
N LEU A 225 -13.53 -0.49 -7.39
CA LEU A 225 -14.15 -0.59 -6.07
C LEU A 225 -13.47 -1.67 -5.24
N LYS A 226 -13.27 -2.88 -5.81
CA LYS A 226 -12.55 -3.97 -5.14
C LYS A 226 -11.16 -3.54 -4.64
N ARG A 227 -10.40 -2.81 -5.46
CA ARG A 227 -9.09 -2.25 -5.05
C ARG A 227 -9.21 -1.41 -3.78
N GLN A 228 -10.16 -0.47 -3.72
CA GLN A 228 -10.31 0.44 -2.58
C GLN A 228 -10.80 -0.28 -1.33
N VAL A 229 -11.76 -1.20 -1.49
CA VAL A 229 -12.31 -2.00 -0.39
C VAL A 229 -11.25 -2.90 0.23
N LEU A 230 -10.50 -3.64 -0.60
CA LEU A 230 -9.41 -4.50 -0.13
C LEU A 230 -8.30 -3.68 0.56
N SER A 231 -8.01 -2.47 0.06
CA SER A 231 -7.08 -1.54 0.72
C SER A 231 -7.61 -1.10 2.09
N ALA A 232 -8.88 -0.71 2.19
CA ALA A 232 -9.50 -0.29 3.44
C ALA A 232 -9.42 -1.39 4.51
N LEU A 233 -9.85 -2.61 4.16
CA LEU A 233 -9.77 -3.76 5.05
C LEU A 233 -8.32 -4.10 5.44
N SER A 234 -7.37 -3.95 4.50
CA SER A 234 -5.94 -4.16 4.81
C SER A 234 -5.42 -3.14 5.83
N GLN A 235 -5.80 -1.87 5.70
CA GLN A 235 -5.38 -0.82 6.63
C GLN A 235 -5.99 -0.99 8.02
N ILE A 236 -7.22 -1.52 8.10
CA ILE A 236 -7.85 -1.87 9.37
C ILE A 236 -7.12 -3.06 10.01
N ALA A 237 -7.00 -4.17 9.28
CA ALA A 237 -6.40 -5.40 9.79
C ALA A 237 -4.93 -5.25 10.20
N LYS A 238 -4.19 -4.28 9.64
CA LYS A 238 -2.76 -4.07 9.89
C LYS A 238 -2.39 -3.80 11.37
N HIS A 239 -3.28 -3.20 12.16
CA HIS A 239 -2.88 -2.54 13.42
C HIS A 239 -2.91 -3.41 14.68
N SER A 240 -3.84 -4.35 14.79
CA SER A 240 -3.95 -5.22 15.97
C SER A 240 -4.56 -6.57 15.61
N VAL A 241 -4.39 -7.53 16.52
CA VAL A 241 -5.01 -8.86 16.43
C VAL A 241 -6.54 -8.71 16.41
N ASP A 242 -7.10 -7.97 17.36
CA ASP A 242 -8.56 -7.74 17.47
C ASP A 242 -9.16 -7.16 16.18
N LEU A 243 -8.50 -6.19 15.55
CA LEU A 243 -8.95 -5.62 14.27
C LEU A 243 -8.86 -6.61 13.12
N ALA A 244 -7.82 -7.46 13.09
CA ALA A 244 -7.71 -8.52 12.10
C ALA A 244 -8.78 -9.60 12.31
N GLU A 245 -9.07 -9.97 13.57
CA GLU A 245 -10.14 -10.91 13.92
C GLU A 245 -11.50 -10.39 13.47
N MET A 246 -11.84 -9.14 13.77
CA MET A 246 -13.09 -8.52 13.31
C MET A 246 -13.23 -8.51 11.77
N VAL A 247 -12.13 -8.33 11.03
CA VAL A 247 -12.15 -8.44 9.55
C VAL A 247 -12.38 -9.87 9.09
N VAL A 248 -11.82 -10.87 9.77
CA VAL A 248 -12.00 -12.29 9.45
C VAL A 248 -13.41 -12.78 9.79
N GLU A 249 -13.99 -12.32 10.90
CA GLU A 249 -15.36 -12.62 11.33
C GLU A 249 -16.41 -12.17 10.30
N ALA A 250 -16.08 -11.22 9.44
CA ALA A 250 -16.91 -10.81 8.30
C ALA A 250 -16.85 -11.78 7.09
N GLU A 251 -16.35 -13.01 7.30
CA GLU A 251 -16.30 -14.10 6.33
C GLU A 251 -15.64 -13.73 4.98
N ILE A 252 -14.60 -12.91 5.02
CA ILE A 252 -13.97 -12.33 3.81
C ILE A 252 -13.20 -13.34 2.96
N PHE A 253 -12.75 -14.48 3.51
CA PHE A 253 -11.81 -15.35 2.80
C PHE A 253 -12.34 -15.88 1.47
N PRO A 254 -13.54 -16.49 1.34
CA PRO A 254 -14.00 -17.04 0.05
C PRO A 254 -13.96 -16.02 -1.10
N VAL A 255 -14.40 -14.79 -0.83
CA VAL A 255 -14.42 -13.73 -1.84
C VAL A 255 -13.02 -13.17 -2.11
N VAL A 256 -12.18 -13.01 -1.08
CA VAL A 256 -10.79 -12.54 -1.25
C VAL A 256 -9.95 -13.56 -2.03
N LEU A 257 -10.14 -14.86 -1.81
CA LEU A 257 -9.46 -15.91 -2.58
C LEU A 257 -9.89 -15.92 -4.05
N THR A 258 -11.14 -15.55 -4.34
CA THR A 258 -11.59 -15.33 -5.72
C THR A 258 -10.89 -14.10 -6.34
N CYS A 259 -10.69 -13.03 -5.56
CA CYS A 259 -9.97 -11.83 -5.99
C CYS A 259 -8.48 -12.08 -6.33
N LEU A 260 -7.86 -13.14 -5.78
CA LEU A 260 -6.49 -13.54 -6.15
C LEU A 260 -6.39 -14.03 -7.61
N LYS A 261 -7.52 -14.39 -8.23
CA LYS A 261 -7.62 -14.83 -9.63
C LYS A 261 -8.20 -13.77 -10.56
N ASP A 262 -8.39 -12.55 -10.07
CA ASP A 262 -8.97 -11.45 -10.84
C ASP A 262 -8.10 -11.09 -12.05
N SER A 263 -8.66 -10.53 -13.12
CA SER A 263 -7.86 -10.05 -14.26
C SER A 263 -7.11 -8.75 -13.94
N ASP A 264 -7.55 -8.03 -12.90
CA ASP A 264 -6.94 -6.80 -12.43
C ASP A 264 -5.82 -7.06 -11.43
N GLU A 265 -4.59 -6.81 -11.86
CA GLU A 265 -3.36 -6.99 -11.06
C GLU A 265 -3.37 -6.22 -9.73
N TYR A 266 -4.04 -5.06 -9.66
CA TYR A 266 -4.14 -4.31 -8.40
C TYR A 266 -5.17 -4.92 -7.44
N VAL A 267 -6.21 -5.58 -7.96
CA VAL A 267 -7.13 -6.37 -7.13
C VAL A 267 -6.37 -7.55 -6.51
N LYS A 268 -5.59 -8.29 -7.31
CA LYS A 268 -4.72 -9.37 -6.81
C LYS A 268 -3.74 -8.89 -5.74
N LYS A 269 -3.06 -7.77 -6.00
CA LYS A 269 -2.10 -7.15 -5.07
C LYS A 269 -2.77 -6.79 -3.73
N ASN A 270 -3.93 -6.14 -3.77
CA ASN A 270 -4.62 -5.70 -2.56
C ASN A 270 -5.25 -6.87 -1.80
N ALA A 271 -5.76 -7.90 -2.50
CA ALA A 271 -6.21 -9.15 -1.88
C ALA A 271 -5.05 -9.86 -1.15
N SER A 272 -3.90 -9.97 -1.81
CA SER A 272 -2.70 -10.55 -1.20
C SER A 272 -2.20 -9.71 -0.02
N THR A 273 -2.33 -8.38 -0.09
CA THR A 273 -1.98 -7.47 1.01
C THR A 273 -2.88 -7.70 2.22
N LEU A 274 -4.19 -7.82 2.02
CA LEU A 274 -5.13 -8.09 3.10
C LEU A 274 -4.79 -9.40 3.82
N ILE A 275 -4.60 -10.50 3.06
CA ILE A 275 -4.27 -11.79 3.66
C ILE A 275 -2.91 -11.75 4.37
N ARG A 276 -1.93 -11.01 3.82
CA ARG A 276 -0.64 -10.78 4.48
C ARG A 276 -0.80 -10.07 5.82
N GLU A 277 -1.59 -8.99 5.88
CA GLU A 277 -1.81 -8.24 7.13
C GLU A 277 -2.51 -9.08 8.19
N ILE A 278 -3.38 -10.02 7.79
CA ILE A 278 -4.00 -10.97 8.72
C ILE A 278 -2.96 -12.02 9.19
N ALA A 279 -2.20 -12.60 8.26
CA ALA A 279 -1.24 -13.68 8.55
C ALA A 279 -0.13 -13.28 9.54
N ARG A 280 0.34 -12.03 9.51
CA ARG A 280 1.47 -11.58 10.35
C ARG A 280 1.19 -11.53 11.86
N HIS A 281 -0.07 -11.56 12.28
CA HIS A 281 -0.45 -11.32 13.67
C HIS A 281 -0.26 -12.54 14.56
N THR A 282 -0.99 -13.62 14.29
CA THR A 282 -1.02 -14.80 15.18
C THR A 282 -1.02 -16.12 14.40
N PRO A 283 -0.57 -17.23 15.03
CA PRO A 283 -0.71 -18.57 14.46
C PRO A 283 -2.17 -18.94 14.19
N GLU A 284 -3.12 -18.52 15.03
CA GLU A 284 -4.54 -18.82 14.87
C GLU A 284 -5.12 -18.18 13.59
N LEU A 285 -4.82 -16.90 13.35
CA LEU A 285 -5.22 -16.20 12.13
C LEU A 285 -4.56 -16.81 10.88
N SER A 286 -3.29 -17.20 10.98
CA SER A 286 -2.61 -17.94 9.91
C SER A 286 -3.24 -19.31 9.66
N GLN A 287 -3.68 -20.02 10.70
CA GLN A 287 -4.36 -21.30 10.57
C GLN A 287 -5.71 -21.14 9.87
N LEU A 288 -6.46 -20.07 10.14
CA LEU A 288 -7.70 -19.77 9.41
C LEU A 288 -7.45 -19.57 7.91
N ILE A 289 -6.37 -18.86 7.55
CA ILE A 289 -5.96 -18.69 6.15
C ILE A 289 -5.62 -20.04 5.50
N VAL A 290 -4.87 -20.90 6.20
CA VAL A 290 -4.54 -22.25 5.72
C VAL A 290 -5.80 -23.09 5.52
N ASN A 291 -6.70 -23.10 6.50
CA ASN A 291 -7.95 -23.86 6.45
C ASN A 291 -8.88 -23.41 5.31
N ALA A 292 -8.87 -22.11 4.98
CA ALA A 292 -9.62 -21.57 3.86
C ALA A 292 -9.00 -21.90 2.48
N GLY A 293 -7.81 -22.52 2.42
CA GLY A 293 -7.08 -22.77 1.17
C GLY A 293 -6.29 -21.56 0.67
N GLY A 294 -6.04 -20.56 1.54
CA GLY A 294 -5.39 -19.31 1.16
C GLY A 294 -3.92 -19.47 0.75
N VAL A 295 -3.20 -20.44 1.32
CA VAL A 295 -1.80 -20.72 0.94
C VAL A 295 -1.70 -21.14 -0.53
N ALA A 296 -2.49 -22.14 -0.95
CA ALA A 296 -2.50 -22.60 -2.33
C ALA A 296 -2.95 -21.49 -3.30
N ALA A 297 -4.00 -20.74 -2.94
CA ALA A 297 -4.49 -19.64 -3.77
C ALA A 297 -3.46 -18.50 -3.95
N VAL A 298 -2.69 -18.18 -2.90
CA VAL A 298 -1.61 -17.18 -3.00
C VAL A 298 -0.44 -17.71 -3.83
N ILE A 299 -0.10 -18.99 -3.73
CA ILE A 299 0.94 -19.62 -4.57
C ILE A 299 0.55 -19.56 -6.05
N ASP A 300 -0.69 -19.90 -6.40
CA ASP A 300 -1.21 -19.76 -7.75
C ASP A 300 -1.17 -18.29 -8.22
N CYS A 301 -1.56 -17.37 -7.33
CA CYS A 301 -1.57 -15.94 -7.62
C CYS A 301 -0.15 -15.43 -7.97
N ILE A 302 0.84 -15.66 -7.11
CA ILE A 302 2.22 -15.22 -7.36
C ILE A 302 2.81 -15.90 -8.61
N GLY A 303 2.42 -17.14 -8.92
CA GLY A 303 2.82 -17.81 -10.17
C GLY A 303 2.27 -17.15 -11.43
N SER A 304 1.07 -16.56 -11.35
CA SER A 304 0.42 -15.89 -12.48
C SER A 304 0.81 -14.42 -12.69
N CYS A 305 1.52 -13.82 -11.73
CA CYS A 305 1.87 -12.39 -11.74
C CYS A 305 3.39 -12.19 -11.87
N LYS A 306 3.85 -10.94 -11.99
CA LYS A 306 5.28 -10.53 -11.92
C LYS A 306 5.44 -9.19 -11.19
N GLY A 307 6.63 -8.90 -10.72
CA GLY A 307 6.97 -7.62 -10.10
C GLY A 307 6.23 -7.40 -8.78
N ASN A 308 5.97 -6.13 -8.45
CA ASN A 308 5.43 -5.69 -7.17
C ASN A 308 4.06 -6.29 -6.78
N VAL A 309 3.36 -6.98 -7.69
CA VAL A 309 2.13 -7.72 -7.38
C VAL A 309 2.44 -9.00 -6.58
N ARG A 310 3.59 -9.64 -6.81
CA ARG A 310 4.00 -10.86 -6.09
C ARG A 310 4.36 -10.59 -4.63
N LEU A 311 4.90 -9.41 -4.33
CA LEU A 311 5.51 -9.08 -3.05
C LEU A 311 4.61 -9.38 -1.83
N PRO A 312 3.33 -8.93 -1.77
CA PRO A 312 2.50 -9.22 -0.60
C PRO A 312 2.23 -10.72 -0.41
N GLY A 313 2.05 -11.47 -1.51
CA GLY A 313 1.84 -12.91 -1.47
C GLY A 313 3.09 -13.67 -0.99
N ILE A 314 4.28 -13.29 -1.48
CA ILE A 314 5.56 -13.83 -1.02
C ILE A 314 5.71 -13.62 0.50
N MET A 315 5.45 -12.41 0.98
CA MET A 315 5.55 -12.08 2.41
C MET A 315 4.51 -12.83 3.24
N MET A 316 3.28 -12.99 2.74
CA MET A 316 2.23 -13.78 3.41
C MET A 316 2.73 -15.19 3.72
N LEU A 317 3.31 -15.89 2.73
CA LEU A 317 3.84 -17.25 2.91
C LEU A 317 4.94 -17.30 3.98
N GLY A 318 5.81 -16.28 4.02
CA GLY A 318 6.84 -16.17 5.05
C GLY A 318 6.27 -15.93 6.45
N TYR A 319 5.24 -15.09 6.59
CA TYR A 319 4.57 -14.88 7.88
C TYR A 319 3.84 -16.14 8.37
N VAL A 320 3.09 -16.83 7.50
CA VAL A 320 2.45 -18.11 7.84
C VAL A 320 3.50 -19.12 8.31
N ALA A 321 4.58 -19.28 7.53
CA ALA A 321 5.64 -20.20 7.88
C ALA A 321 6.37 -19.80 9.17
N ALA A 322 6.48 -18.52 9.50
CA ALA A 322 7.18 -18.07 10.70
C ALA A 322 6.51 -18.57 12.00
N HIS A 323 5.19 -18.73 12.03
CA HIS A 323 4.46 -18.97 13.29
C HIS A 323 4.64 -20.37 13.89
N SER A 324 4.68 -21.43 13.08
CA SER A 324 4.85 -22.80 13.60
C SER A 324 5.33 -23.78 12.54
N GLU A 325 5.85 -24.93 12.99
CA GLU A 325 6.26 -26.04 12.12
C GLU A 325 5.09 -26.55 11.27
N ASN A 326 3.90 -26.68 11.84
CA ASN A 326 2.71 -27.16 11.13
C ASN A 326 2.31 -26.21 9.99
N LEU A 327 2.36 -24.90 10.24
CA LEU A 327 2.05 -23.88 9.23
C LEU A 327 3.13 -23.80 8.15
N ALA A 328 4.41 -23.92 8.52
CA ALA A 328 5.49 -24.03 7.55
C ALA A 328 5.36 -25.28 6.67
N MET A 329 4.96 -26.41 7.26
CA MET A 329 4.68 -27.64 6.51
C MET A 329 3.50 -27.47 5.55
N ALA A 330 2.46 -26.74 5.93
CA ALA A 330 1.34 -26.42 5.03
C ALA A 330 1.80 -25.63 3.78
N VAL A 331 2.75 -24.71 3.95
CA VAL A 331 3.39 -24.00 2.82
C VAL A 331 4.20 -24.95 1.93
N ILE A 332 4.94 -25.89 2.52
CA ILE A 332 5.71 -26.91 1.78
C ILE A 332 4.77 -27.81 0.96
N ILE A 333 3.76 -28.39 1.61
CA ILE A 333 2.80 -29.31 0.98
C ILE A 333 2.05 -28.63 -0.17
N SER A 334 1.75 -27.34 -0.02
CA SER A 334 1.11 -26.53 -1.07
C SER A 334 2.04 -26.12 -2.21
N LYS A 335 3.28 -26.63 -2.26
CA LYS A 335 4.32 -26.28 -3.25
C LYS A 335 4.77 -24.82 -3.20
N GLY A 336 4.76 -24.22 -2.01
CA GLY A 336 5.22 -22.83 -1.82
C GLY A 336 6.72 -22.67 -2.05
N VAL A 337 7.53 -23.65 -1.63
CA VAL A 337 9.00 -23.58 -1.78
C VAL A 337 9.43 -23.50 -3.25
N PRO A 338 9.01 -24.40 -4.17
CA PRO A 338 9.34 -24.25 -5.59
C PRO A 338 8.90 -22.91 -6.18
N GLN A 339 7.69 -22.43 -5.82
CA GLN A 339 7.19 -21.18 -6.36
C GLN A 339 7.97 -19.97 -5.85
N LEU A 340 8.40 -19.97 -4.59
CA LEU A 340 9.28 -18.94 -4.03
C LEU A 340 10.67 -18.96 -4.69
N ALA A 341 11.20 -20.14 -5.02
CA ALA A 341 12.44 -20.28 -5.77
C ALA A 341 12.33 -19.65 -7.18
N VAL A 342 11.20 -19.84 -7.86
CA VAL A 342 10.89 -19.18 -9.14
C VAL A 342 10.84 -17.66 -8.97
N CYS A 343 10.18 -17.15 -7.92
CA CYS A 343 10.15 -15.72 -7.64
C CYS A 343 11.56 -15.16 -7.38
N LEU A 344 12.40 -15.89 -6.65
CA LEU A 344 13.77 -15.50 -6.37
C LEU A 344 14.64 -15.44 -7.65
N ALA A 345 14.34 -16.29 -8.63
CA ALA A 345 15.10 -16.40 -9.88
C ALA A 345 14.66 -15.42 -10.97
N GLU A 346 13.35 -15.23 -11.12
CA GLU A 346 12.76 -14.48 -12.24
C GLU A 346 12.58 -12.99 -11.97
N GLU A 347 12.46 -12.58 -10.71
CA GLU A 347 12.13 -11.20 -10.38
C GLU A 347 13.34 -10.29 -10.61
N PRO A 348 13.17 -9.13 -11.27
CA PRO A 348 14.29 -8.22 -11.51
C PRO A 348 14.62 -7.39 -10.27
N GLU A 349 13.62 -7.01 -9.47
CA GLU A 349 13.85 -6.12 -8.33
C GLU A 349 14.32 -6.86 -7.07
N ASP A 350 15.43 -6.38 -6.51
CA ASP A 350 16.08 -6.99 -5.36
C ASP A 350 15.21 -7.02 -4.10
N HIS A 351 14.33 -6.04 -3.88
CA HIS A 351 13.45 -6.06 -2.71
C HIS A 351 12.45 -7.23 -2.75
N ILE A 352 12.10 -7.71 -3.96
CA ILE A 352 11.20 -8.87 -4.16
C ILE A 352 11.99 -10.17 -3.94
N LYS A 353 13.20 -10.25 -4.50
CA LYS A 353 14.14 -11.35 -4.23
C LYS A 353 14.43 -11.49 -2.73
N ALA A 354 14.65 -10.37 -2.05
CA ALA A 354 14.93 -10.32 -0.62
C ALA A 354 13.74 -10.84 0.20
N ALA A 355 12.51 -10.49 -0.19
CA ALA A 355 11.30 -11.04 0.42
C ALA A 355 11.18 -12.55 0.17
N ALA A 356 11.50 -13.04 -1.04
CA ALA A 356 11.45 -14.46 -1.37
C ALA A 356 12.49 -15.26 -0.56
N ALA A 357 13.72 -14.76 -0.48
CA ALA A 357 14.79 -15.33 0.34
C ALA A 357 14.40 -15.37 1.83
N TRP A 358 13.84 -14.28 2.35
CA TRP A 358 13.34 -14.23 3.73
C TRP A 358 12.25 -15.28 3.98
N SER A 359 11.24 -15.39 3.09
CA SER A 359 10.17 -16.37 3.23
C SER A 359 10.67 -17.81 3.16
N LEU A 360 11.63 -18.11 2.28
CA LEU A 360 12.29 -19.41 2.22
C LEU A 360 13.06 -19.72 3.51
N GLY A 361 13.71 -18.72 4.09
CA GLY A 361 14.36 -18.82 5.41
C GLY A 361 13.36 -19.10 6.54
N GLN A 362 12.18 -18.46 6.53
CA GLN A 362 11.11 -18.74 7.52
C GLN A 362 10.58 -20.17 7.43
N ILE A 363 10.52 -20.74 6.23
CA ILE A 363 10.12 -22.14 6.04
C ILE A 363 11.22 -23.06 6.56
N GLY A 364 12.48 -22.85 6.17
CA GLY A 364 13.58 -23.77 6.44
C GLY A 364 14.08 -23.80 7.90
N ARG A 365 13.68 -22.85 8.76
CA ARG A 365 14.25 -22.68 10.11
C ARG A 365 13.74 -23.67 11.17
N HIS A 366 12.68 -24.42 10.90
CA HIS A 366 11.98 -25.23 11.91
C HIS A 366 12.64 -26.58 12.16
N THR A 367 12.52 -27.51 11.20
CA THR A 367 13.04 -28.88 11.35
C THR A 367 13.95 -29.28 10.18
N PRO A 368 14.76 -30.36 10.31
CA PRO A 368 15.57 -30.85 9.21
C PRO A 368 14.77 -31.23 7.96
N GLU A 369 13.49 -31.60 8.10
CA GLU A 369 12.60 -31.87 6.98
C GLU A 369 12.28 -30.58 6.21
N HIS A 370 11.97 -29.49 6.92
CA HIS A 370 11.76 -28.18 6.30
C HIS A 370 13.01 -27.67 5.59
N ALA A 371 14.17 -27.76 6.25
CA ALA A 371 15.45 -27.40 5.65
C ALA A 371 15.75 -28.22 4.39
N ARG A 372 15.44 -29.53 4.41
CA ARG A 372 15.57 -30.41 3.24
C ARG A 372 14.63 -29.99 2.11
N ALA A 373 13.38 -29.65 2.41
CA ALA A 373 12.42 -29.20 1.41
C ALA A 373 12.92 -27.94 0.67
N VAL A 374 13.50 -26.98 1.40
CA VAL A 374 14.13 -25.77 0.82
C VAL A 374 15.37 -26.13 0.01
N ALA A 375 16.25 -26.99 0.54
CA ALA A 375 17.49 -27.39 -0.13
C ALA A 375 17.26 -28.11 -1.47
N VAL A 376 16.26 -29.00 -1.53
CA VAL A 376 15.94 -29.80 -2.73
C VAL A 376 15.35 -28.95 -3.85
N ALA A 377 14.80 -27.76 -3.54
CA ALA A 377 14.25 -26.84 -4.54
C ALA A 377 15.32 -26.00 -5.28
N ASN A 378 16.59 -26.39 -5.22
CA ASN A 378 17.72 -25.68 -5.83
C ASN A 378 17.83 -24.20 -5.41
N VAL A 379 17.34 -23.88 -4.22
CA VAL A 379 17.33 -22.52 -3.67
C VAL A 379 18.75 -22.10 -3.26
N LEU A 380 19.56 -23.04 -2.74
CA LEU A 380 20.89 -22.73 -2.20
C LEU A 380 21.86 -22.15 -3.24
N PRO A 381 22.01 -22.72 -4.46
CA PRO A 381 22.88 -22.12 -5.47
C PRO A 381 22.42 -20.73 -5.91
N LEU A 382 21.10 -20.50 -5.98
CA LEU A 382 20.52 -19.22 -6.38
C LEU A 382 20.72 -18.14 -5.32
N LEU A 383 20.48 -18.47 -4.05
CA LEU A 383 20.80 -17.61 -2.91
C LEU A 383 22.28 -17.20 -2.98
N LEU A 384 23.16 -18.16 -3.16
CA LEU A 384 24.60 -17.95 -3.17
C LEU A 384 25.10 -17.12 -4.36
N SER A 385 24.49 -17.28 -5.54
CA SER A 385 24.76 -16.39 -6.68
C SER A 385 24.34 -14.95 -6.41
N LEU A 386 23.22 -14.74 -5.70
CA LEU A 386 22.76 -13.39 -5.33
C LEU A 386 23.66 -12.76 -4.26
N TYR A 387 24.21 -13.55 -3.35
CA TYR A 387 25.17 -13.05 -2.37
C TYR A 387 26.47 -12.55 -3.03
N MET A 388 26.97 -13.26 -4.03
CA MET A 388 28.24 -12.92 -4.70
C MET A 388 28.11 -11.87 -5.80
N ALA A 389 26.88 -11.57 -6.23
CA ALA A 389 26.64 -10.60 -7.28
C ALA A 389 26.89 -9.17 -6.79
N SER A 390 27.81 -8.45 -7.46
CA SER A 390 28.23 -7.09 -7.06
C SER A 390 27.15 -6.02 -7.25
N ASP A 391 26.12 -6.34 -8.04
CA ASP A 391 24.95 -5.50 -8.31
C ASP A 391 23.78 -5.76 -7.36
N SER A 392 23.88 -6.77 -6.49
CA SER A 392 22.84 -7.07 -5.49
C SER A 392 22.90 -6.10 -4.30
N SER A 393 21.73 -5.67 -3.86
CA SER A 393 21.59 -4.79 -2.69
C SER A 393 22.09 -5.45 -1.39
N GLU A 394 22.59 -4.62 -0.46
CA GLU A 394 23.05 -5.07 0.86
C GLU A 394 21.94 -5.79 1.65
N ASP A 395 20.68 -5.31 1.58
CA ASP A 395 19.54 -5.96 2.23
C ASP A 395 19.28 -7.38 1.71
N LEU A 396 19.43 -7.58 0.38
CA LEU A 396 19.33 -8.91 -0.23
C LEU A 396 20.47 -9.81 0.26
N GLN A 397 21.71 -9.32 0.26
CA GLN A 397 22.88 -10.09 0.71
C GLN A 397 22.74 -10.55 2.17
N VAL A 398 22.29 -9.67 3.08
CA VAL A 398 22.08 -9.98 4.50
C VAL A 398 21.00 -11.05 4.71
N LYS A 399 19.91 -11.01 3.93
CA LYS A 399 18.80 -11.97 4.02
C LYS A 399 19.14 -13.34 3.42
N VAL A 400 20.19 -13.40 2.62
CA VAL A 400 20.67 -14.60 1.91
C VAL A 400 21.71 -15.36 2.74
N LEU A 401 22.73 -14.67 3.28
CA LEU A 401 23.73 -15.22 4.18
C LEU A 401 23.94 -14.27 5.38
N PRO A 402 23.69 -14.71 6.62
CA PRO A 402 23.74 -13.82 7.75
C PRO A 402 25.18 -13.43 8.14
N HIS A 403 25.45 -12.13 8.26
CA HIS A 403 26.72 -11.63 8.82
C HIS A 403 26.79 -11.72 10.37
N ASP A 404 25.65 -11.78 11.05
CA ASP A 404 25.60 -11.87 12.52
C ASP A 404 25.89 -13.28 13.06
N SER A 405 26.67 -13.31 14.13
CA SER A 405 27.07 -14.47 14.93
C SER A 405 25.91 -15.39 15.33
N LYS A 406 24.74 -14.86 15.70
CA LYS A 406 23.57 -15.66 16.12
C LYS A 406 23.01 -16.49 14.96
N ALA A 407 22.90 -15.88 13.78
CA ALA A 407 22.33 -16.54 12.61
C ALA A 407 23.34 -17.47 11.93
N ARG A 408 24.66 -17.16 11.96
CA ARG A 408 25.72 -18.12 11.63
C ARG A 408 25.67 -19.34 12.53
N ARG A 409 25.54 -19.15 13.85
CA ARG A 409 25.38 -20.27 14.79
C ARG A 409 24.16 -21.13 14.44
N LEU A 410 23.02 -20.49 14.15
CA LEU A 410 21.79 -21.19 13.78
C LEU A 410 21.96 -22.04 12.50
N PHE A 411 22.59 -21.48 11.45
CA PHE A 411 22.87 -22.19 10.19
C PHE A 411 23.77 -23.42 10.38
N VAL A 412 24.74 -23.34 11.30
CA VAL A 412 25.58 -24.48 11.67
C VAL A 412 24.76 -25.52 12.43
N THR A 413 24.03 -25.10 13.47
CA THR A 413 23.27 -26.02 14.33
C THR A 413 22.08 -26.67 13.65
N SER A 414 21.50 -26.04 12.62
CA SER A 414 20.42 -26.62 11.80
C SER A 414 20.94 -27.66 10.79
N GLY A 415 22.26 -27.84 10.67
CA GLY A 415 22.88 -28.73 9.70
C GLY A 415 23.04 -28.13 8.30
N GLY A 416 22.78 -26.84 8.12
CA GLY A 416 22.96 -26.12 6.86
C GLY A 416 24.40 -26.19 6.36
N LEU A 417 25.38 -25.91 7.24
CA LEU A 417 26.79 -25.99 6.88
C LEU A 417 27.23 -27.41 6.51
N LYS A 418 26.72 -28.43 7.23
CA LYS A 418 26.96 -29.84 6.89
C LYS A 418 26.47 -30.18 5.48
N LYS A 419 25.28 -29.72 5.14
CA LYS A 419 24.71 -29.92 3.80
C LYS A 419 25.54 -29.24 2.72
N VAL A 420 26.10 -28.06 2.99
CA VAL A 420 27.04 -27.38 2.08
C VAL A 420 28.31 -28.22 1.86
N GLN A 421 28.86 -28.86 2.91
CA GLN A 421 30.04 -29.72 2.76
C GLN A 421 29.78 -31.01 1.99
N GLU A 422 28.53 -31.49 1.96
CA GLU A 422 28.12 -32.70 1.23
C GLU A 422 27.95 -32.44 -0.29
N ILE A 423 27.99 -31.18 -0.73
CA ILE A 423 27.83 -30.83 -2.15
C ILE A 423 29.11 -31.20 -2.91
N LYS A 424 28.96 -32.11 -3.88
CA LYS A 424 30.04 -32.47 -4.82
C LYS A 424 30.08 -31.44 -5.95
N ALA A 425 30.93 -30.42 -5.83
CA ALA A 425 31.20 -29.47 -6.90
C ALA A 425 32.42 -29.91 -7.74
N GLU A 426 32.39 -29.63 -9.04
CA GLU A 426 33.55 -29.86 -9.89
C GLU A 426 34.65 -28.84 -9.54
N PRO A 427 35.93 -29.27 -9.45
CA PRO A 427 37.04 -28.36 -9.18
C PRO A 427 37.10 -27.21 -10.18
N GLY A 428 37.08 -25.97 -9.69
CA GLY A 428 37.10 -24.75 -10.53
C GLY A 428 35.74 -24.31 -11.07
N SER A 429 34.64 -24.99 -10.70
CA SER A 429 33.29 -24.53 -11.02
C SER A 429 32.88 -23.32 -10.15
N LEU A 430 31.94 -22.52 -10.66
CA LEU A 430 31.28 -21.46 -9.87
C LEU A 430 30.68 -22.03 -8.58
N LEU A 431 30.17 -23.26 -8.60
CA LEU A 431 29.65 -23.96 -7.42
C LEU A 431 30.72 -24.21 -6.35
N GLN A 432 31.97 -24.47 -6.75
CA GLN A 432 33.07 -24.62 -5.81
C GLN A 432 33.46 -23.26 -5.19
N GLU A 433 33.47 -22.18 -5.97
CA GLU A 433 33.75 -20.81 -5.47
C GLU A 433 32.69 -20.36 -4.47
N TYR A 434 31.44 -20.69 -4.77
CA TYR A 434 30.27 -20.54 -3.93
C TYR A 434 30.40 -21.28 -2.58
N ILE A 435 30.73 -22.57 -2.59
CA ILE A 435 30.98 -23.36 -1.36
C ILE A 435 32.13 -22.75 -0.55
N ASN A 436 33.21 -22.34 -1.21
CA ASN A 436 34.35 -21.72 -0.56
C ASN A 436 33.97 -20.39 0.12
N THR A 437 33.13 -19.60 -0.53
CA THR A 437 32.63 -18.33 0.03
C THR A 437 31.77 -18.55 1.27
N ILE A 438 30.88 -19.55 1.26
CA ILE A 438 30.13 -19.95 2.47
C ILE A 438 31.09 -20.41 3.57
N ASN A 439 32.06 -21.25 3.23
CA ASN A 439 33.03 -21.78 4.19
C ASN A 439 33.82 -20.65 4.87
N ASN A 440 34.19 -19.60 4.12
CA ASN A 440 34.89 -18.43 4.63
C ASN A 440 34.07 -17.60 5.63
N CYS A 441 32.75 -17.81 5.71
CA CYS A 441 31.91 -17.17 6.72
C CYS A 441 32.02 -17.84 8.11
N TYR A 442 32.67 -19.00 8.22
CA TYR A 442 32.80 -19.82 9.42
C TYR A 442 34.27 -20.08 9.78
N PRO A 443 34.59 -20.29 11.07
CA PRO A 443 35.92 -20.76 11.45
C PRO A 443 36.26 -22.09 10.78
N GLU A 444 37.52 -22.25 10.37
CA GLU A 444 38.00 -23.43 9.64
C GLU A 444 37.72 -24.75 10.39
N GLU A 445 37.82 -24.72 11.71
CA GLU A 445 37.53 -25.85 12.60
C GLU A 445 36.07 -26.30 12.51
N ILE A 446 35.15 -25.34 12.41
CA ILE A 446 33.72 -25.61 12.27
C ILE A 446 33.44 -26.21 10.88
N VAL A 447 34.03 -25.64 9.82
CA VAL A 447 33.91 -26.19 8.46
C VAL A 447 34.41 -27.63 8.42
N ARG A 448 35.62 -27.88 8.94
CA ARG A 448 36.22 -29.22 9.01
C ARG A 448 35.37 -30.20 9.81
N TYR A 449 34.85 -29.79 10.96
CA TYR A 449 33.98 -30.64 11.79
C TYR A 449 32.78 -31.20 11.02
N TYR A 450 32.23 -30.42 10.10
CA TYR A 450 31.09 -30.81 9.28
C TYR A 450 31.46 -31.37 7.89
N SER A 451 32.75 -31.43 7.54
CA SER A 451 33.22 -32.01 6.28
C SER A 451 33.08 -33.55 6.28
N PRO A 452 32.67 -34.17 5.15
CA PRO A 452 32.64 -35.62 5.02
C PRO A 452 33.99 -36.27 5.36
N GLY A 453 33.98 -37.37 6.11
CA GLY A 453 35.19 -38.11 6.50
C GLY A 453 36.00 -37.51 7.65
N TYR A 454 35.62 -36.33 8.18
CA TYR A 454 36.36 -35.71 9.28
C TYR A 454 36.35 -36.57 10.57
N SER A 455 35.22 -37.22 10.88
CA SER A 455 35.12 -38.11 12.04
C SER A 455 36.04 -39.32 11.93
N GLU A 456 36.18 -39.88 10.73
CA GLU A 456 37.06 -41.03 10.45
C GLU A 456 38.53 -40.60 10.56
N ALA A 457 38.91 -39.48 9.96
CA ALA A 457 40.25 -38.91 10.08
C ALA A 457 40.61 -38.53 11.53
N LEU A 458 39.64 -38.14 12.35
CA LEU A 458 39.85 -37.85 13.77
C LEU A 458 40.09 -39.13 14.58
N LEU A 459 39.35 -40.20 14.28
CA LEU A 459 39.56 -41.52 14.91
C LEU A 459 40.92 -42.11 14.55
N GLU A 460 41.34 -42.03 13.28
CA GLU A 460 42.68 -42.46 12.86
C GLU A 460 43.79 -41.70 13.60
N ARG A 461 43.61 -40.40 13.87
CA ARG A 461 44.59 -39.63 14.64
C ARG A 461 44.68 -40.07 16.10
N VAL A 462 43.58 -40.50 16.70
CA VAL A 462 43.57 -41.05 18.06
C VAL A 462 44.29 -42.39 18.09
N GLU A 463 44.04 -43.26 17.09
CA GLU A 463 44.73 -44.55 16.98
C GLU A 463 46.24 -44.39 16.81
N ASN A 464 46.68 -43.34 16.13
CA ASN A 464 48.10 -43.03 15.92
C ASN A 464 48.72 -42.14 17.01
N TYR A 465 47.96 -41.74 18.04
CA TYR A 465 48.47 -40.85 19.08
C TYR A 465 49.32 -41.62 20.10
N GLN A 466 50.56 -41.20 20.27
CA GLN A 466 51.43 -41.68 21.34
C GLN A 466 51.46 -40.64 22.48
N PRO A 467 50.90 -40.95 23.66
CA PRO A 467 50.97 -40.04 24.79
C PRO A 467 52.42 -39.87 25.24
N VAL A 468 52.87 -38.62 25.30
CA VAL A 468 54.12 -38.26 25.98
C VAL A 468 53.75 -38.13 27.46
N LEU A 469 54.02 -39.18 28.23
CA LEU A 469 53.84 -39.19 29.69
C LEU A 469 54.94 -38.40 30.40
#